data_AF-A0AA37LVU8-F1
#
_entry.id   AF-A0AA37LVU8-F1
#
_cell.length_a   1.000
_cell.length_b   1.000
_cell.length_c   1.000
_cell.angle_alpha   90.00
_cell.angle_beta   90.00
_cell.angle_gamma   90.00
#
_symmetry.space_group_name_H-M   'P 1'
#
loop_
_entity.id
_entity.type
_entity.pdbx_description
1 polymer ?
#
loop_
_entity_poly.entity_id
_entity_poly.type
_entity_poly.pdbx_seq_one_letter_code
_entity_poly.pdbx_strand_id
1 'polypeptide(L)'
;MTVKEAHDIVNQLQEFEFPYALSKARKLALLKAGGIPSMSKLFAVTGQNNRRHAGKRAVDTEILLREVQSKSRDSDRYATAVARMNYLHARYRRANKITDPDLLHTLGDGLAEFLNVVDRDEWRKLTDVEKCAAGVFHKHLGEDMDIPFDPLPSSSEGWTDGLHFAMELADWTIRYEKEVAKPTATNDDYVRVYVDSAVSSMPGFVRAALRKSLGADLDDVMRSSLW
;
A
#
# COMPACT_ATOMS: atom_id res chain seq x y z
N MET A 1 16.23 14.35 -9.98
CA MET A 1 16.39 13.82 -8.61
C MET A 1 16.96 12.42 -8.69
N THR A 2 18.01 12.13 -7.95
CA THR A 2 18.63 10.81 -7.86
C THR A 2 17.89 9.90 -6.86
N VAL A 3 18.13 8.59 -6.93
CA VAL A 3 17.57 7.61 -5.97
C VAL A 3 17.97 7.95 -4.53
N LYS A 4 19.22 8.38 -4.32
CA LYS A 4 19.73 8.75 -3.01
C LYS A 4 19.01 9.97 -2.45
N GLU A 5 18.85 11.03 -3.25
CA GLU A 5 18.11 12.23 -2.83
C GLU A 5 16.65 11.91 -2.50
N ALA A 6 16.00 11.09 -3.35
CA ALA A 6 14.63 10.65 -3.10
C ALA A 6 14.52 9.86 -1.78
N HIS A 7 15.45 8.95 -1.52
CA HIS A 7 15.53 8.20 -0.26
C HIS A 7 15.74 9.13 0.94
N ASP A 8 16.69 10.06 0.87
CA ASP A 8 17.01 10.98 1.96
C ASP A 8 15.78 11.85 2.31
N ILE A 9 15.05 12.36 1.30
CA ILE A 9 13.82 13.13 1.49
C ILE A 9 12.71 12.25 2.10
N VAL A 10 12.43 11.09 1.51
CA VAL A 10 11.38 10.19 2.00
C VAL A 10 11.68 9.71 3.43
N ASN A 11 12.94 9.50 3.78
CA ASN A 11 13.34 9.14 5.14
C ASN A 11 13.12 10.30 6.12
N GLN A 12 13.49 11.53 5.76
CA GLN A 12 13.21 12.71 6.58
C GLN A 12 11.72 12.88 6.86
N LEU A 13 10.87 12.71 5.83
CA LEU A 13 9.43 12.78 5.97
C LEU A 13 8.89 11.71 6.95
N GLN A 14 9.40 10.49 6.87
CA GLN A 14 8.93 9.37 7.69
C GLN A 14 9.46 9.36 9.13
N GLU A 15 10.65 9.89 9.36
CA GLU A 15 11.29 9.82 10.69
C GLU A 15 11.10 11.09 11.52
N PHE A 16 10.96 12.25 10.87
CA PHE A 16 10.94 13.55 11.57
C PHE A 16 9.68 14.37 11.28
N GLU A 17 9.31 14.53 10.01
CA GLU A 17 8.27 15.49 9.65
C GLU A 17 6.85 14.96 9.90
N PHE A 18 6.53 13.78 9.36
CA PHE A 18 5.18 13.20 9.32
C PHE A 18 5.15 11.72 9.78
N PRO A 19 5.80 11.35 10.90
CA PRO A 19 5.96 9.94 11.28
C PRO A 19 4.62 9.23 11.54
N TYR A 20 3.64 9.93 12.11
CA TYR A 20 2.32 9.36 12.40
C TYR A 20 1.45 9.27 11.14
N ALA A 21 1.38 10.33 10.33
CA ALA A 21 0.65 10.28 9.06
C ALA A 21 1.21 9.22 8.11
N LEU A 22 2.52 9.13 7.94
CA LEU A 22 3.11 8.13 7.05
C LEU A 22 3.07 6.70 7.62
N SER A 23 2.96 6.54 8.94
CA SER A 23 2.58 5.25 9.55
C SER A 23 1.12 4.89 9.25
N LYS A 24 0.21 5.87 9.36
CA LYS A 24 -1.22 5.72 9.05
C LYS A 24 -1.45 5.40 7.57
N ALA A 25 -0.82 6.13 6.65
CA ALA A 25 -0.87 5.92 5.21
C ALA A 25 -0.56 4.48 4.82
N ARG A 26 0.52 3.91 5.37
CA ARG A 26 0.92 2.52 5.08
C ARG A 26 -0.11 1.50 5.58
N LYS A 27 -0.70 1.74 6.75
CA LYS A 27 -1.76 0.88 7.30
C LYS A 27 -3.04 0.97 6.47
N LEU A 28 -3.39 2.16 5.98
CA LEU A 28 -4.53 2.37 5.09
C LEU A 28 -4.30 1.68 3.74
N ALA A 29 -3.15 1.85 3.10
CA ALA A 29 -2.81 1.16 1.86
C ALA A 29 -2.93 -0.38 1.99
N LEU A 30 -2.42 -0.95 3.09
CA LEU A 30 -2.55 -2.39 3.36
C LEU A 30 -4.00 -2.83 3.64
N LEU A 31 -4.82 -1.95 4.22
CA LEU A 31 -6.24 -2.21 4.41
C LEU A 31 -6.98 -2.20 3.06
N LYS A 32 -6.67 -1.25 2.18
CA LYS A 32 -7.27 -1.08 0.85
C LYS A 32 -7.03 -2.28 -0.07
N ALA A 33 -5.88 -2.96 0.03
CA ALA A 33 -5.68 -4.25 -0.66
C ALA A 33 -6.78 -5.29 -0.35
N GLY A 34 -7.36 -5.23 0.84
CA GLY A 34 -8.49 -6.06 1.26
C GLY A 34 -9.82 -5.74 0.57
N GLY A 35 -9.94 -4.58 -0.09
CA GLY A 35 -11.13 -4.17 -0.84
C GLY A 35 -11.15 -4.73 -2.27
N ILE A 36 -10.01 -5.15 -2.82
CA ILE A 36 -9.96 -5.72 -4.16
C ILE A 36 -10.33 -7.22 -4.13
N PRO A 37 -11.38 -7.67 -4.85
CA PRO A 37 -11.88 -9.05 -4.74
C PRO A 37 -10.88 -10.16 -5.08
N SER A 38 -9.98 -9.95 -6.07
CA SER A 38 -8.91 -10.90 -6.41
C SER A 38 -7.98 -11.15 -5.20
N MET A 39 -7.58 -10.07 -4.53
CA MET A 39 -6.67 -10.10 -3.39
C MET A 39 -7.34 -10.65 -2.13
N SER A 40 -8.55 -10.19 -1.79
CA SER A 40 -9.27 -10.67 -0.60
C SER A 40 -9.59 -12.16 -0.68
N LYS A 41 -9.94 -12.65 -1.88
CA LYS A 41 -10.10 -14.09 -2.15
C LYS A 41 -8.80 -14.84 -1.94
N LEU A 42 -7.66 -14.32 -2.41
CA LEU A 42 -6.37 -14.95 -2.19
C LEU A 42 -6.04 -15.03 -0.68
N PHE A 43 -6.26 -13.95 0.07
CA PHE A 43 -6.03 -13.93 1.52
C PHE A 43 -6.83 -15.01 2.24
N ALA A 44 -8.09 -15.21 1.87
CA ALA A 44 -8.93 -16.27 2.42
C ALA A 44 -8.37 -17.67 2.13
N VAL A 45 -8.04 -17.98 0.87
CA VAL A 45 -7.62 -19.34 0.48
C VAL A 45 -6.19 -19.68 0.90
N THR A 46 -5.33 -18.70 1.18
CA THR A 46 -3.99 -18.98 1.73
C THR A 46 -4.04 -19.60 3.12
N GLY A 47 -5.17 -19.50 3.82
CA GLY A 47 -5.31 -19.91 5.23
C GLY A 47 -4.48 -19.08 6.20
N GLN A 48 -3.87 -17.97 5.74
CA GLN A 48 -3.06 -17.11 6.58
C GLN A 48 -3.82 -15.88 7.10
N ASN A 49 -5.03 -15.63 6.57
CA ASN A 49 -5.90 -14.58 7.08
C ASN A 49 -6.90 -15.13 8.11
N ASN A 50 -6.37 -15.58 9.25
CA ASN A 50 -7.18 -16.05 10.38
C ASN A 50 -6.63 -15.49 11.70
N ARG A 51 -7.40 -15.58 12.79
CA ARG A 51 -7.03 -15.02 14.10
C ARG A 51 -5.67 -15.48 14.63
N ARG A 52 -5.22 -16.68 14.28
CA ARG A 52 -3.94 -17.24 14.72
C ARG A 52 -2.75 -16.66 13.96
N HIS A 53 -2.90 -16.41 12.65
CA HIS A 53 -1.78 -16.03 11.77
C HIS A 53 -1.78 -14.55 11.36
N ALA A 54 -2.92 -13.86 11.42
CA ALA A 54 -3.08 -12.51 10.87
C ALA A 54 -2.17 -11.48 11.55
N GLY A 55 -2.04 -11.53 12.88
CA GLY A 55 -1.14 -10.62 13.62
C GLY A 55 0.32 -10.77 13.20
N LYS A 56 0.82 -12.01 13.12
CA LYS A 56 2.18 -12.28 12.62
C LYS A 56 2.35 -11.78 11.19
N ARG A 57 1.38 -12.06 10.31
CA ARG A 57 1.42 -11.58 8.92
C ARG A 57 1.48 -10.08 8.80
N ALA A 58 0.69 -9.35 9.59
CA ALA A 58 0.69 -7.89 9.57
C ALA A 58 2.08 -7.35 9.93
N VAL A 59 2.71 -7.91 10.98
CA VAL A 59 4.06 -7.54 11.40
C VAL A 59 5.12 -7.94 10.36
N ASP A 60 5.06 -9.16 9.82
CA ASP A 60 5.99 -9.64 8.79
C ASP A 60 5.94 -8.73 7.54
N THR A 61 4.74 -8.32 7.11
CA THR A 61 4.56 -7.34 6.02
C THR A 61 5.12 -5.97 6.40
N GLU A 62 4.82 -5.46 7.59
CA GLU A 62 5.30 -4.15 8.03
C GLU A 62 6.83 -4.08 8.06
N ILE A 63 7.50 -5.14 8.52
CA ILE A 63 8.96 -5.21 8.53
C ILE A 63 9.52 -5.10 7.11
N LEU A 64 9.01 -5.89 6.15
CA LEU A 64 9.49 -5.82 4.76
C LEU A 64 9.30 -4.42 4.15
N LEU A 65 8.15 -3.80 4.40
CA LEU A 65 7.88 -2.43 3.94
C LEU A 65 8.81 -1.40 4.60
N ARG A 66 9.09 -1.52 5.90
CA ARG A 66 10.05 -0.65 6.60
C ARG A 66 11.46 -0.83 6.05
N GLU A 67 11.88 -2.04 5.75
CA GLU A 67 13.21 -2.28 5.16
C GLU A 67 13.38 -1.55 3.84
N VAL A 68 12.42 -1.68 2.92
CA VAL A 68 12.53 -1.00 1.61
C VAL A 68 12.39 0.53 1.71
N GLN A 69 11.66 1.03 2.70
CA GLN A 69 11.45 2.48 2.89
C GLN A 69 12.61 3.18 3.63
N SER A 70 13.22 2.51 4.61
CA SER A 70 14.19 3.11 5.55
C SER A 70 15.65 2.74 5.28
N LYS A 71 15.90 1.96 4.23
CA LYS A 71 17.25 1.58 3.80
C LYS A 71 17.49 2.07 2.39
N SER A 72 18.72 2.50 2.13
CA SER A 72 19.14 2.90 0.80
C SER A 72 19.03 1.72 -0.15
N ARG A 73 18.68 2.00 -1.42
CA ARG A 73 18.45 0.97 -2.45
C ARG A 73 19.68 0.09 -2.71
N ASP A 74 20.88 0.62 -2.47
CA ASP A 74 22.16 -0.06 -2.60
C ASP A 74 22.55 -0.92 -1.38
N SER A 75 21.71 -0.98 -0.35
CA SER A 75 21.99 -1.76 0.85
C SER A 75 21.54 -3.22 0.75
N ASP A 76 22.28 -4.12 1.41
CA ASP A 76 21.90 -5.54 1.53
C ASP A 76 20.52 -5.72 2.16
N ARG A 77 20.14 -4.82 3.09
CA ARG A 77 18.84 -4.87 3.77
C ARG A 77 17.68 -4.59 2.82
N TYR A 78 17.82 -3.57 1.96
CA TYR A 78 16.85 -3.28 0.91
C TYR A 78 16.73 -4.47 -0.05
N ALA A 79 17.86 -4.94 -0.58
CA ALA A 79 17.89 -6.05 -1.53
C ALA A 79 17.28 -7.33 -0.95
N THR A 80 17.56 -7.64 0.32
CA THR A 80 16.99 -8.80 1.02
C THR A 80 15.48 -8.70 1.16
N ALA A 81 14.96 -7.51 1.49
CA ALA A 81 13.53 -7.29 1.64
C ALA A 81 12.78 -7.42 0.30
N VAL A 82 13.31 -6.84 -0.77
CA VAL A 82 12.77 -6.99 -2.13
C VAL A 82 12.79 -8.46 -2.55
N ALA A 83 13.94 -9.14 -2.42
CA ALA A 83 14.06 -10.55 -2.78
C ALA A 83 13.07 -11.43 -2.00
N ARG A 84 12.82 -11.10 -0.72
CA ARG A 84 11.83 -11.80 0.11
C ARG A 84 10.41 -11.56 -0.40
N MET A 85 10.04 -10.33 -0.75
CA MET A 85 8.74 -10.01 -1.33
C MET A 85 8.54 -10.75 -2.66
N ASN A 86 9.53 -10.71 -3.56
CA ASN A 86 9.48 -11.40 -4.85
C ASN A 86 9.35 -12.91 -4.67
N TYR A 87 10.12 -13.52 -3.75
CA TYR A 87 10.00 -14.94 -3.43
C TYR A 87 8.59 -15.33 -2.95
N LEU A 88 8.02 -14.55 -2.03
CA LEU A 88 6.69 -14.82 -1.47
C LEU A 88 5.59 -14.69 -2.53
N HIS A 89 5.71 -13.72 -3.44
CA HIS A 89 4.75 -13.49 -4.51
C HIS A 89 4.92 -14.42 -5.72
N ALA A 90 6.14 -14.91 -6.01
CA ALA A 90 6.46 -15.65 -7.23
C ALA A 90 5.54 -16.84 -7.52
N ARG A 91 5.24 -17.67 -6.51
CA ARG A 91 4.36 -18.84 -6.71
C ARG A 91 2.95 -18.45 -7.11
N TYR A 92 2.46 -17.32 -6.61
CA TYR A 92 1.11 -16.84 -6.86
C TYR A 92 1.02 -16.09 -8.19
N ARG A 93 2.07 -15.33 -8.56
CA ARG A 93 2.20 -14.75 -9.90
C ARG A 93 2.21 -15.82 -10.99
N ARG A 94 3.05 -16.87 -10.83
CA ARG A 94 3.09 -18.02 -11.78
C ARG A 94 1.75 -18.74 -11.93
N ALA A 95 0.92 -18.73 -10.88
CA ALA A 95 -0.42 -19.33 -10.89
C ALA A 95 -1.53 -18.34 -11.29
N ASN A 96 -1.17 -17.12 -11.73
CA ASN A 96 -2.06 -16.01 -12.06
C ASN A 96 -3.08 -15.70 -10.93
N LYS A 97 -2.62 -15.77 -9.67
CA LYS A 97 -3.40 -15.44 -8.46
C LYS A 97 -3.05 -14.08 -7.86
N ILE A 98 -1.86 -13.58 -8.16
CA ILE A 98 -1.48 -12.18 -8.00
C ILE A 98 -1.23 -11.69 -9.42
N THR A 99 -2.10 -10.84 -9.92
CA THR A 99 -2.01 -10.28 -11.28
C THR A 99 -1.14 -9.02 -11.27
N ASP A 100 -0.65 -8.61 -12.43
CA ASP A 100 0.14 -7.38 -12.54
C ASP A 100 -0.67 -6.12 -12.13
N PRO A 101 -1.97 -5.99 -12.48
CA PRO A 101 -2.82 -4.93 -11.91
C PRO A 101 -2.97 -4.99 -10.39
N ASP A 102 -3.00 -6.18 -9.77
CA ASP A 102 -3.06 -6.28 -8.29
C ASP A 102 -1.80 -5.70 -7.64
N LEU A 103 -0.63 -5.98 -8.23
CA LEU A 103 0.66 -5.47 -7.76
C LEU A 103 0.80 -3.96 -8.01
N LEU A 104 0.41 -3.50 -9.20
CA LEU A 104 0.44 -2.08 -9.54
C LEU A 104 -0.53 -1.28 -8.64
N HIS A 105 -1.71 -1.83 -8.34
CA HIS A 105 -2.65 -1.26 -7.37
C HIS A 105 -2.04 -1.17 -5.98
N THR A 106 -1.45 -2.26 -5.48
CA THR A 106 -0.83 -2.25 -4.13
C THR A 106 0.32 -1.24 -4.03
N LEU A 107 1.15 -1.12 -5.08
CA LEU A 107 2.22 -0.13 -5.17
C LEU A 107 1.65 1.29 -5.19
N GLY A 108 0.64 1.52 -6.03
CA GLY A 108 0.01 2.81 -6.22
C GLY A 108 -0.80 3.28 -5.02
N ASP A 109 -1.44 2.38 -4.27
CA ASP A 109 -2.09 2.67 -2.99
C ASP A 109 -1.10 3.17 -1.95
N GLY A 110 0.09 2.55 -1.89
CA GLY A 110 1.17 3.00 -1.02
C GLY A 110 1.53 4.47 -1.28
N LEU A 111 1.58 4.86 -2.55
CA LEU A 111 1.86 6.23 -2.95
C LEU A 111 0.65 7.16 -2.76
N ALA A 112 -0.54 6.75 -3.19
CA ALA A 112 -1.74 7.58 -3.11
C ALA A 112 -2.06 7.90 -1.65
N GLU A 113 -1.99 6.92 -0.75
CA GLU A 113 -2.20 7.16 0.69
C GLU A 113 -1.06 7.97 1.31
N PHE A 114 0.18 7.84 0.83
CA PHE A 114 1.28 8.73 1.26
C PHE A 114 0.92 10.20 1.00
N LEU A 115 0.39 10.49 -0.18
CA LEU A 115 0.00 11.85 -0.57
C LEU A 115 -1.26 12.32 0.17
N ASN A 116 -2.30 11.49 0.16
CA ASN A 116 -3.64 11.83 0.67
C ASN A 116 -3.64 12.03 2.18
N VAL A 117 -2.97 11.15 2.94
CA VAL A 117 -2.96 11.24 4.40
C VAL A 117 -2.21 12.47 4.87
N VAL A 118 -1.08 12.82 4.24
CA VAL A 118 -0.36 14.06 4.57
C VAL A 118 -1.21 15.27 4.22
N ASP A 119 -1.86 15.30 3.05
CA ASP A 119 -2.70 16.43 2.65
C ASP A 119 -3.90 16.65 3.59
N ARG A 120 -4.45 15.55 4.14
CA ARG A 120 -5.64 15.57 5.00
C ARG A 120 -5.31 15.84 6.47
N ASP A 121 -4.27 15.19 6.99
CA ASP A 121 -4.06 15.07 8.45
C ASP A 121 -2.93 15.97 8.97
N GLU A 122 -2.03 16.44 8.10
CA GLU A 122 -0.84 17.19 8.54
C GLU A 122 -0.99 18.70 8.39
N TRP A 123 -0.14 19.42 9.11
CA TRP A 123 -0.17 20.89 9.21
C TRP A 123 0.28 21.60 7.93
N ARG A 124 0.87 20.88 6.98
CA ARG A 124 1.22 21.37 5.64
C ARG A 124 1.10 20.27 4.59
N LYS A 125 0.97 20.70 3.34
CA LYS A 125 1.01 19.81 2.18
C LYS A 125 2.46 19.41 1.83
N LEU A 126 2.59 18.31 1.11
CA LEU A 126 3.86 17.95 0.45
C LEU A 126 4.17 18.94 -0.67
N THR A 127 5.43 19.36 -0.75
CA THR A 127 5.98 20.11 -1.87
C THR A 127 6.12 19.22 -3.10
N ASP A 128 6.26 19.83 -4.27
CA ASP A 128 6.46 19.10 -5.52
C ASP A 128 7.76 18.28 -5.52
N VAL A 129 8.79 18.74 -4.81
CA VAL A 129 10.04 18.00 -4.61
C VAL A 129 9.80 16.75 -3.74
N GLU A 130 9.04 16.87 -2.66
CA GLU A 130 8.70 15.74 -1.78
C GLU A 130 7.82 14.69 -2.50
N LYS A 131 6.86 15.15 -3.32
CA LYS A 131 6.06 14.27 -4.18
C LYS A 131 6.92 13.58 -5.25
N CYS A 132 7.87 14.31 -5.85
CA CYS A 132 8.83 13.75 -6.78
C CYS A 132 9.67 12.65 -6.13
N ALA A 133 10.14 12.87 -4.90
CA ALA A 133 10.87 11.87 -4.13
C ALA A 133 10.04 10.62 -3.86
N ALA A 134 8.78 10.78 -3.45
CA ALA A 134 7.86 9.66 -3.27
C ALA A 134 7.66 8.88 -4.58
N GLY A 135 7.52 9.57 -5.72
CA GLY A 135 7.39 8.94 -7.03
C GLY A 135 8.64 8.19 -7.48
N VAL A 136 9.83 8.78 -7.34
CA VAL A 136 11.11 8.09 -7.64
C VAL A 136 11.24 6.82 -6.79
N PHE A 137 10.92 6.89 -5.49
CA PHE A 137 10.93 5.72 -4.62
C PHE A 137 9.99 4.61 -5.11
N HIS A 138 8.71 4.94 -5.39
CA HIS A 138 7.73 3.95 -5.82
C HIS A 138 8.04 3.37 -7.21
N LYS A 139 8.53 4.19 -8.14
CA LYS A 139 8.97 3.72 -9.47
C LYS A 139 10.04 2.65 -9.34
N HIS A 140 11.10 2.92 -8.57
CA HIS A 140 12.19 1.97 -8.38
C HIS A 140 11.77 0.72 -7.60
N LEU A 141 10.92 0.86 -6.57
CA LEU A 141 10.38 -0.32 -5.89
C LEU A 141 9.56 -1.20 -6.86
N GLY A 142 8.75 -0.59 -7.73
CA GLY A 142 8.00 -1.33 -8.74
C GLY A 142 8.89 -2.04 -9.76
N GLU A 143 9.95 -1.38 -10.23
CA GLU A 143 10.98 -1.98 -11.09
C GLU A 143 11.66 -3.18 -10.39
N ASP A 144 12.07 -3.01 -9.14
CA ASP A 144 12.76 -4.04 -8.36
C ASP A 144 11.85 -5.23 -7.98
N MET A 145 10.53 -5.03 -8.05
CA MET A 145 9.51 -6.07 -7.87
C MET A 145 9.00 -6.68 -9.18
N ASP A 146 9.60 -6.32 -10.32
CA ASP A 146 9.19 -6.73 -11.67
C ASP A 146 7.69 -6.45 -11.92
N ILE A 147 7.21 -5.26 -11.54
CA ILE A 147 5.83 -4.82 -11.77
C ILE A 147 5.77 -4.09 -13.11
N PRO A 148 4.99 -4.58 -14.10
CA PRO A 148 4.78 -3.88 -15.35
C PRO A 148 4.03 -2.56 -15.15
N PHE A 149 4.52 -1.50 -15.79
CA PHE A 149 3.87 -0.19 -15.80
C PHE A 149 3.03 0.08 -17.05
N ASP A 150 2.83 -0.91 -17.94
CA ASP A 150 2.08 -0.76 -19.20
C ASP A 150 0.71 -0.07 -19.07
N PRO A 151 -0.05 -0.22 -17.97
CA PRO A 151 -1.32 0.50 -17.79
C PRO A 151 -1.19 2.01 -17.62
N LEU A 152 0.02 2.51 -17.36
CA LEU A 152 0.32 3.93 -17.17
C LEU A 152 0.60 4.58 -18.55
N PRO A 153 -0.13 5.64 -18.94
CA PRO A 153 0.01 6.36 -20.21
C PRO A 153 1.44 6.63 -20.70
N SER A 154 2.35 7.05 -19.81
CA SER A 154 3.73 7.41 -20.16
C SER A 154 4.72 6.25 -20.04
N SER A 155 4.24 5.01 -19.86
CA SER A 155 5.12 3.84 -19.78
C SER A 155 5.98 3.61 -21.03
N SER A 156 5.47 3.93 -22.22
CA SER A 156 6.16 3.76 -23.50
C SER A 156 7.13 4.91 -23.83
N GLU A 157 6.79 6.14 -23.44
CA GLU A 157 7.56 7.36 -23.75
C GLU A 157 8.51 7.76 -22.61
N GLY A 158 8.25 7.26 -21.40
CA GLY A 158 8.91 7.62 -20.17
C GLY A 158 8.25 8.82 -19.48
N TRP A 159 8.48 8.92 -18.17
CA TRP A 159 8.08 10.07 -17.36
C TRP A 159 9.18 11.13 -17.34
N THR A 160 8.77 12.39 -17.25
CA THR A 160 9.69 13.54 -17.16
C THR A 160 10.47 13.57 -15.85
N ASP A 161 9.81 13.19 -14.75
CA ASP A 161 10.40 13.07 -13.43
C ASP A 161 9.54 12.16 -12.52
N GLY A 162 9.92 12.05 -11.25
CA GLY A 162 9.17 11.26 -10.27
C GLY A 162 7.82 11.87 -9.92
N LEU A 163 7.62 13.19 -10.04
CA LEU A 163 6.32 13.80 -9.75
C LEU A 163 5.31 13.39 -10.82
N HIS A 164 5.71 13.42 -12.08
CA HIS A 164 4.88 12.93 -13.19
C HIS A 164 4.49 11.46 -12.97
N PHE A 165 5.46 10.58 -12.70
CA PHE A 165 5.16 9.18 -12.36
C PHE A 165 4.21 9.06 -11.17
N ALA A 166 4.42 9.88 -10.13
CA ALA A 166 3.62 9.80 -8.92
C ALA A 166 2.13 10.12 -9.16
N MET A 167 1.87 11.21 -9.88
CA MET A 167 0.48 11.62 -10.17
C MET A 167 -0.19 10.61 -11.08
N GLU A 168 0.50 10.11 -12.09
CA GLU A 168 -0.06 9.13 -13.03
C GLU A 168 -0.38 7.80 -12.37
N LEU A 169 0.51 7.30 -11.50
CA LEU A 169 0.27 6.09 -10.72
C LEU A 169 -0.91 6.27 -9.75
N ALA A 170 -1.00 7.41 -9.06
CA ALA A 170 -2.11 7.72 -8.16
C ALA A 170 -3.45 7.79 -8.92
N ASP A 171 -3.49 8.49 -10.06
CA ASP A 171 -4.68 8.62 -10.90
C ASP A 171 -5.11 7.28 -11.50
N TRP A 172 -4.16 6.44 -11.92
CA TRP A 172 -4.45 5.09 -12.36
C TRP A 172 -5.03 4.23 -11.23
N THR A 173 -4.46 4.31 -10.03
CA THR A 173 -4.90 3.54 -8.85
C THR A 173 -6.35 3.87 -8.50
N ILE A 174 -6.68 5.16 -8.40
CA ILE A 174 -8.05 5.61 -8.09
C ILE A 174 -9.06 5.13 -9.14
N ARG A 175 -8.68 5.14 -10.44
CA ARG A 175 -9.54 4.62 -11.51
C ARG A 175 -9.72 3.11 -11.41
N TYR A 176 -8.63 2.37 -11.20
CA TYR A 176 -8.68 0.92 -11.02
C TYR A 176 -9.58 0.53 -9.85
N GLU A 177 -9.48 1.23 -8.72
CA GLU A 177 -10.35 1.01 -7.55
C GLU A 177 -11.83 1.22 -7.90
N LYS A 178 -12.17 2.31 -8.59
CA LYS A 178 -13.55 2.59 -9.04
C LYS A 178 -14.12 1.48 -9.92
N GLU A 179 -13.29 0.83 -10.73
CA GLU A 179 -13.71 -0.22 -11.66
C GLU A 179 -13.85 -1.59 -10.98
N VAL A 180 -12.95 -1.90 -10.05
CA VAL A 180 -12.74 -3.26 -9.55
C VAL A 180 -13.19 -3.46 -8.10
N ALA A 181 -13.05 -2.46 -7.22
CA ALA A 181 -13.41 -2.58 -5.82
C ALA A 181 -14.93 -2.75 -5.67
N LYS A 182 -15.34 -3.90 -5.14
CA LYS A 182 -16.75 -4.28 -4.96
C LYS A 182 -16.87 -5.14 -3.70
N PRO A 183 -17.97 -4.98 -2.93
CA PRO A 183 -18.18 -5.77 -1.74
C PRO A 183 -18.36 -7.25 -2.08
N THR A 184 -17.55 -8.10 -1.46
CA THR A 184 -17.68 -9.56 -1.47
C THR A 184 -17.50 -10.11 -0.06
N ALA A 185 -17.96 -11.34 0.18
CA ALA A 185 -17.84 -11.98 1.50
C ALA A 185 -16.38 -12.05 1.99
N THR A 186 -15.43 -12.23 1.08
CA THR A 186 -14.00 -12.27 1.44
C THR A 186 -13.42 -10.92 1.83
N ASN A 187 -14.03 -9.80 1.39
CA ASN A 187 -13.64 -8.47 1.85
C ASN A 187 -14.03 -8.26 3.33
N ASP A 188 -15.29 -8.53 3.70
CA ASP A 188 -15.73 -8.42 5.11
C ASP A 188 -14.95 -9.39 6.02
N ASP A 189 -14.70 -10.62 5.57
CA ASP A 189 -13.86 -11.57 6.31
C ASP A 189 -12.44 -11.05 6.52
N TYR A 190 -11.84 -10.42 5.49
CA TYR A 190 -10.53 -9.80 5.61
C TYR A 190 -10.52 -8.78 6.74
N VAL A 191 -11.50 -7.89 6.72
CA VAL A 191 -11.59 -6.80 7.69
C VAL A 191 -11.92 -7.29 9.09
N ARG A 192 -12.81 -8.28 9.24
CA ARG A 192 -13.08 -8.92 10.53
C ARG A 192 -11.82 -9.51 11.16
N VAL A 193 -10.98 -10.14 10.36
CA VAL A 193 -9.76 -10.74 10.87
C VAL A 193 -8.69 -9.67 11.14
N TYR A 194 -8.49 -8.74 10.21
CA TYR A 194 -7.39 -7.77 10.27
C TYR A 194 -7.68 -6.63 11.26
N VAL A 195 -8.90 -6.09 11.26
CA VAL A 195 -9.30 -4.95 12.09
C VAL A 195 -9.91 -5.41 13.41
N ASP A 196 -10.93 -6.27 13.37
CA ASP A 196 -11.68 -6.57 14.60
C ASP A 196 -10.89 -7.43 15.59
N SER A 197 -9.92 -8.23 15.13
CA SER A 197 -9.09 -9.05 16.02
C SER A 197 -8.26 -8.21 17.00
N ALA A 198 -7.87 -6.99 16.61
CA ALA A 198 -7.15 -6.06 17.49
C ALA A 198 -7.98 -5.65 18.71
N VAL A 199 -9.31 -5.69 18.59
CA VAL A 199 -10.26 -5.26 19.62
C VAL A 199 -11.22 -6.39 20.03
N SER A 200 -10.86 -7.65 19.77
CA SER A 200 -11.79 -8.77 19.92
C SER A 200 -12.20 -9.05 21.37
N SER A 201 -11.37 -8.65 22.34
CA SER A 201 -11.64 -8.76 23.78
C SER A 201 -12.43 -7.57 24.34
N MET A 202 -12.66 -6.52 23.54
CA MET A 202 -13.35 -5.31 23.96
C MET A 202 -14.86 -5.35 23.64
N PRO A 203 -15.68 -4.53 24.33
CA PRO A 203 -17.12 -4.44 24.04
C PRO A 203 -17.43 -4.09 22.58
N GLY A 204 -18.56 -4.59 22.06
CA GLY A 204 -18.92 -4.45 20.64
C GLY A 204 -18.99 -3.00 20.12
N PHE A 205 -19.30 -2.03 20.98
CA PHE A 205 -19.31 -0.61 20.59
C PHE A 205 -17.91 -0.09 20.22
N VAL A 206 -16.84 -0.64 20.82
CA VAL A 206 -15.45 -0.25 20.49
C VAL A 206 -15.11 -0.66 19.06
N ARG A 207 -15.53 -1.87 18.66
CA ARG A 207 -15.40 -2.33 17.28
C ARG A 207 -16.15 -1.42 16.32
N ALA A 208 -17.39 -1.07 16.63
CA ALA A 208 -18.18 -0.17 15.79
C ALA A 208 -17.53 1.21 15.66
N ALA A 209 -16.98 1.77 16.75
CA ALA A 209 -16.26 3.04 16.73
C ALA A 209 -14.98 2.96 15.89
N LEU A 210 -14.18 1.90 16.04
CA LEU A 210 -12.97 1.67 15.25
C LEU A 210 -13.27 1.59 13.75
N ARG A 211 -14.28 0.78 13.36
CA ARG A 211 -14.70 0.65 11.96
C ARG A 211 -15.16 1.99 11.38
N LYS A 212 -15.91 2.80 12.15
CA LYS A 212 -16.30 4.16 11.73
C LYS A 212 -15.11 5.09 11.54
N SER A 213 -14.15 5.07 12.46
CA SER A 213 -12.93 5.88 12.34
C SER A 213 -12.13 5.50 11.09
N LEU A 214 -11.89 4.21 10.86
CA LEU A 214 -11.20 3.74 9.66
C LEU A 214 -11.99 4.05 8.39
N GLY A 215 -13.31 3.92 8.44
CA GLY A 215 -14.19 4.29 7.34
C GLY A 215 -14.08 5.78 6.98
N ALA A 216 -13.99 6.68 7.96
CA ALA A 216 -13.83 8.11 7.71
C ALA A 216 -12.51 8.46 7.00
N ASP A 217 -11.49 7.63 7.17
CA ASP A 217 -10.18 7.80 6.53
C ASP A 217 -10.09 7.19 5.12
N LEU A 218 -11.07 6.38 4.71
CA LEU A 218 -11.17 5.77 3.39
C LEU A 218 -12.07 6.59 2.46
N ASP A 219 -11.83 6.53 1.15
CA ASP A 219 -12.78 7.04 0.16
C ASP A 219 -14.06 6.17 0.10
N ASP A 220 -15.09 6.69 -0.57
CA ASP A 220 -16.41 6.04 -0.63
C ASP A 220 -16.38 4.68 -1.33
N VAL A 221 -15.53 4.51 -2.35
CA VAL A 221 -15.41 3.27 -3.12
C VAL A 221 -14.84 2.18 -2.22
N MET A 222 -13.71 2.46 -1.56
CA MET A 222 -13.03 1.50 -0.71
C MET A 222 -13.78 1.22 0.57
N ARG A 223 -14.44 2.24 1.14
CA ARG A 223 -15.34 2.03 2.27
C ARG A 223 -16.49 1.09 1.90
N SER A 224 -17.17 1.32 0.77
CA SER A 224 -18.28 0.47 0.32
C SER A 224 -17.83 -0.94 -0.06
N SER A 225 -16.56 -1.11 -0.43
CA SER A 225 -16.00 -2.41 -0.79
C SER A 225 -15.57 -3.24 0.41
N LEU A 226 -15.18 -2.60 1.52
CA LEU A 226 -14.66 -3.23 2.73
C LEU A 226 -15.76 -3.52 3.77
N TRP A 227 -16.88 -2.79 3.74
CA TRP A 227 -17.95 -2.80 4.75
C TRP A 227 -19.33 -3.05 4.17
#